data_AF-A0A060WN11-F1
#
_entry.id   AF-A0A060WN11-F1
#
_cell.length_a   1.000
_cell.length_b   1.000
_cell.length_c   1.000
_cell.angle_alpha   90.00
_cell.angle_beta   90.00
_cell.angle_gamma   90.00
#
_symmetry.space_group_name_H-M   'P 1'
#
loop_
_entity.id
_entity.type
_entity.pdbx_description
1 polymer ?
#
loop_
_entity_poly.entity_id
_entity_poly.type
_entity_poly.pdbx_seq_one_letter_code
_entity_poly.pdbx_strand_id
1 'polypeptide(L)'
;MSASLDIRLKRANKVYHEGEVLAGVVAIVSKEAVQHQGITLTMEGIVNLQLSSKSVGVFEAFYNSVKPIQLITSNIEVVKQGKVPGGKTEIPFEFPLHTKGNKVLYETYHGVFVNIQYTLRCDMKRSLLAKDLSKTCEFMVHCLPQKAKLQPTPVDFTITPETLQNVREVQQTCWEYDQTPTKC
;
A
#
# COMPACT_ATOMS: atom_id res chain seq x y z
N MET A 1 3.55 -11.39 33.18
CA MET A 1 2.16 -10.99 32.87
C MET A 1 2.06 -10.68 31.38
N SER A 2 1.55 -11.60 30.56
CA SER A 2 1.41 -11.40 29.12
C SER A 2 0.00 -10.90 28.79
N ALA A 3 -0.07 -9.79 28.08
CA ALA A 3 -1.28 -9.31 27.43
C ALA A 3 -0.96 -9.20 25.93
N SER A 4 -1.90 -9.59 25.08
CA SER A 4 -1.80 -9.46 23.62
C SER A 4 -2.84 -8.48 23.10
N LEU A 5 -2.49 -7.83 21.99
CA LEU A 5 -3.30 -6.87 21.28
C LEU A 5 -3.44 -7.33 19.83
N ASP A 6 -4.66 -7.39 19.32
CA ASP A 6 -4.94 -7.78 17.94
C ASP A 6 -6.00 -6.88 17.29
N ILE A 7 -5.95 -6.76 15.96
CA ILE A 7 -6.92 -6.01 15.16
C ILE A 7 -7.59 -7.00 14.22
N ARG A 8 -8.92 -7.12 14.33
CA ARG A 8 -9.71 -7.98 13.45
C ARG A 8 -10.70 -7.14 12.66
N LEU A 9 -10.45 -7.05 11.36
CA LEU A 9 -11.37 -6.41 10.42
C LEU A 9 -12.61 -7.29 10.21
N LYS A 10 -13.78 -6.64 10.06
CA LYS A 10 -15.05 -7.31 9.79
C LYS A 10 -15.05 -8.03 8.44
N ARG A 11 -14.33 -7.49 7.45
CA ARG A 11 -14.24 -8.03 6.09
C ARG A 11 -13.03 -8.96 5.96
N ALA A 12 -13.26 -10.23 5.63
CA ALA A 12 -12.22 -11.27 5.63
C ALA A 12 -11.14 -11.05 4.56
N ASN A 13 -11.51 -10.58 3.37
CA ASN A 13 -10.58 -10.25 2.30
C ASN A 13 -9.79 -8.96 2.53
N LYS A 14 -10.21 -8.13 3.50
CA LYS A 14 -9.62 -6.83 3.84
C LYS A 14 -9.54 -5.85 2.65
N VAL A 15 -10.40 -6.00 1.64
CA VAL A 15 -10.47 -5.12 0.47
C VAL A 15 -11.59 -4.11 0.65
N TYR A 16 -11.29 -2.83 0.41
CA TYR A 16 -12.22 -1.71 0.56
C TYR A 16 -12.09 -0.72 -0.60
N HIS A 17 -13.09 0.14 -0.75
CA HIS A 17 -13.13 1.22 -1.73
C HIS A 17 -13.36 2.56 -1.03
N GLU A 18 -12.97 3.66 -1.68
CA GLU A 18 -13.23 5.01 -1.17
C GLU A 18 -14.74 5.23 -0.93
N GLY A 19 -15.07 5.83 0.21
CA GLY A 19 -16.43 6.05 0.68
C GLY A 19 -16.99 4.91 1.54
N GLU A 20 -16.30 3.77 1.65
CA GLU A 20 -16.73 2.68 2.54
C GLU A 20 -16.33 2.94 4.01
N VAL A 21 -16.91 2.15 4.91
CA VAL A 21 -16.57 2.16 6.34
C VAL A 21 -15.71 0.94 6.67
N LEU A 22 -14.54 1.20 7.25
CA LEU A 22 -13.61 0.21 7.77
C LEU A 22 -14.03 -0.16 9.20
N ALA A 23 -14.69 -1.30 9.37
CA ALA A 23 -15.21 -1.75 10.67
C ALA A 23 -14.48 -3.00 11.17
N GLY A 24 -14.41 -3.15 12.49
CA GLY A 24 -13.76 -4.31 13.11
C GLY A 24 -13.79 -4.28 14.63
N VAL A 25 -12.96 -5.11 15.24
CA VAL A 25 -12.75 -5.15 16.69
C VAL A 25 -11.26 -5.10 17.03
N VAL A 26 -10.93 -4.34 18.07
CA VAL A 26 -9.65 -4.46 18.79
C VAL A 26 -9.83 -5.55 19.85
N ALA A 27 -8.99 -6.57 19.82
CA ALA A 27 -9.04 -7.69 20.74
C ALA A 27 -7.87 -7.63 21.72
N ILE A 28 -8.19 -7.65 23.02
CA ILE A 28 -7.20 -7.67 24.09
C ILE A 28 -7.39 -8.96 24.87
N VAL A 29 -6.32 -9.73 24.99
CA VAL A 29 -6.33 -10.99 25.76
C VAL A 29 -5.27 -10.91 26.85
N SER A 30 -5.68 -11.11 28.10
CA SER A 30 -4.78 -11.14 29.25
C SER A 30 -5.26 -12.13 30.29
N LYS A 31 -4.34 -12.72 31.08
CA LYS A 31 -4.72 -13.60 32.20
C LYS A 31 -5.30 -12.83 33.38
N GLU A 32 -4.83 -11.59 33.57
CA GLU A 32 -5.19 -10.72 34.67
C GLU A 32 -5.63 -9.36 34.12
N ALA A 33 -6.20 -8.52 34.99
CA ALA A 33 -6.66 -7.20 34.58
C ALA A 33 -5.48 -6.24 34.34
N VAL A 34 -5.49 -5.55 33.19
CA VAL A 34 -4.38 -4.70 32.70
C VAL A 34 -4.76 -3.22 32.80
N GLN A 35 -3.95 -2.44 33.51
CA GLN A 35 -4.07 -0.98 33.50
C GLN A 35 -3.45 -0.38 32.23
N HIS A 36 -4.12 0.63 31.67
CA HIS A 36 -3.66 1.35 30.48
C HIS A 36 -3.99 2.84 30.56
N GLN A 37 -3.19 3.65 29.88
CA GLN A 37 -3.34 5.11 29.76
C GLN A 37 -4.10 5.51 28.49
N GLY A 38 -4.81 4.55 27.89
CA GLY A 38 -5.60 4.76 26.67
C GLY A 38 -5.25 3.73 25.60
N ILE A 39 -6.23 3.49 24.73
CA ILE A 39 -6.11 2.65 23.55
C ILE A 39 -6.52 3.50 22.35
N THR A 40 -5.60 3.65 21.41
CA THR A 40 -5.76 4.53 20.27
C THR A 40 -5.61 3.72 18.98
N LEU A 41 -6.47 3.98 18.02
CA LEU A 41 -6.42 3.37 16.70
C LEU A 41 -6.15 4.48 15.67
N THR A 42 -5.19 4.25 14.78
CA THR A 42 -4.79 5.20 13.73
C THR A 42 -4.89 4.50 12.39
N MET A 43 -5.63 5.09 11.46
CA MET A 43 -5.69 4.69 10.06
C MET A 43 -4.77 5.59 9.25
N GLU A 44 -3.89 5.01 8.45
CA GLU A 44 -2.97 5.74 7.58
C GLU A 44 -2.94 5.14 6.18
N GLY A 45 -2.89 6.02 5.17
CA GLY A 45 -2.57 5.67 3.79
C GLY A 45 -1.38 6.49 3.32
N ILE A 46 -0.32 5.83 2.87
CA ILE A 46 0.97 6.45 2.57
C ILE A 46 1.46 5.98 1.19
N VAL A 47 1.99 6.91 0.42
CA VAL A 47 2.77 6.64 -0.80
C VAL A 47 4.25 6.85 -0.50
N ASN A 48 5.03 5.81 -0.69
CA ASN A 48 6.49 5.85 -0.67
C ASN A 48 7.00 5.79 -2.11
N LEU A 49 7.93 6.68 -2.43
CA LEU A 49 8.61 6.73 -3.73
C LEU A 49 10.08 6.40 -3.53
N GLN A 50 10.60 5.48 -4.34
CA GLN A 50 12.01 5.09 -4.37
C GLN A 50 12.58 5.35 -5.77
N LEU A 51 13.78 5.93 -5.84
CA LEU A 51 14.48 6.19 -7.10
C LEU A 51 15.42 5.02 -7.45
N SER A 52 15.65 4.78 -8.74
CA SER A 52 16.58 3.74 -9.21
C SER A 52 18.04 4.14 -9.00
N SER A 53 18.87 3.20 -8.55
CA SER A 53 20.33 3.35 -8.43
C SER A 53 21.08 3.33 -9.76
N LYS A 54 20.41 3.12 -10.91
CA LYS A 54 21.07 3.11 -12.24
C LYS A 54 21.32 4.51 -12.83
N SER A 55 20.87 5.57 -12.17
CA SER A 55 21.04 6.99 -12.58
C SER A 55 21.91 7.78 -11.59
N VAL A 56 22.91 7.14 -10.99
CA VAL A 56 23.75 7.71 -9.92
C VAL A 56 24.86 8.61 -10.46
N GLY A 57 25.00 9.80 -9.89
CA GLY A 57 26.10 10.73 -10.16
C GLY A 57 25.94 12.09 -9.49
N VAL A 58 24.71 12.58 -9.34
CA VAL A 58 24.43 13.88 -8.66
C VAL A 58 23.24 13.81 -7.69
N PHE A 59 22.34 12.83 -7.83
CA PHE A 59 21.11 12.75 -7.04
C PHE A 59 21.22 11.92 -5.74
N GLU A 60 22.44 11.56 -5.32
CA GLU A 60 22.68 10.63 -4.22
C GLU A 60 22.22 11.13 -2.84
N ALA A 61 22.28 12.45 -2.64
CA ALA A 61 21.78 13.09 -1.43
C ALA A 61 20.24 13.16 -1.35
N PHE A 62 19.53 12.95 -2.46
CA PHE A 62 18.07 13.05 -2.51
C PHE A 62 17.34 11.72 -2.29
N TYR A 63 18.00 10.57 -2.42
CA TYR A 63 17.40 9.24 -2.23
C TYR A 63 16.72 9.08 -0.86
N ASN A 64 17.26 9.70 0.18
CA ASN A 64 16.73 9.66 1.55
C ASN A 64 15.81 10.84 1.89
N SER A 65 15.58 11.75 0.94
CA SER A 65 14.85 13.01 1.18
C SER A 65 13.42 13.02 0.66
N VAL A 66 13.05 12.04 -0.18
CA VAL A 66 11.67 11.96 -0.71
C VAL A 66 10.75 11.54 0.43
N LYS A 67 10.09 12.55 1.02
CA LYS A 67 9.17 12.34 2.12
C LYS A 67 7.96 11.52 1.65
N PRO A 68 7.54 10.50 2.40
CA PRO A 68 6.30 9.79 2.11
C PRO A 68 5.11 10.74 1.99
N ILE A 69 4.26 10.51 1.00
CA ILE A 69 3.07 11.33 0.76
C ILE A 69 1.90 10.68 1.49
N GLN A 70 1.36 11.38 2.50
CA GLN A 70 0.21 10.89 3.26
C GLN A 70 -1.10 11.18 2.51
N LEU A 71 -1.78 10.12 2.07
CA LEU A 71 -3.08 10.18 1.38
C LEU A 71 -4.22 10.40 2.37
N ILE A 72 -4.21 9.64 3.47
CA ILE A 72 -5.24 9.71 4.51
C ILE A 72 -4.60 9.48 5.87
N THR A 73 -5.11 10.19 6.88
CA THR A 73 -4.81 9.93 8.28
C THR A 73 -6.06 10.21 9.11
N SER A 74 -6.38 9.26 9.98
CA SER A 74 -7.49 9.38 10.91
C SER A 74 -7.14 8.68 12.20
N ASN A 75 -7.48 9.28 13.32
CA ASN A 75 -7.14 8.78 14.64
C ASN A 75 -8.39 8.80 15.51
N ILE A 76 -8.61 7.73 16.27
CA ILE A 76 -9.67 7.65 17.27
C ILE A 76 -9.12 7.09 18.58
N GLU A 77 -9.58 7.66 19.69
CA GLU A 77 -9.44 7.05 21.01
C GLU A 77 -10.55 6.01 21.16
N VAL A 78 -10.18 4.72 21.12
CA VAL A 78 -11.15 3.63 21.23
C VAL A 78 -11.56 3.43 22.69
N VAL A 79 -10.61 3.62 23.62
CA VAL A 79 -10.85 3.55 25.06
C VAL A 79 -9.96 4.57 25.77
N LYS A 80 -10.56 5.34 26.68
CA LYS A 80 -9.84 6.23 27.60
C LYS A 80 -8.94 5.47 28.56
N GLN A 81 -8.13 6.17 29.35
CA GLN A 81 -7.37 5.55 30.43
C GLN A 81 -8.28 4.71 31.35
N GLY A 82 -7.80 3.55 31.78
CA GLY A 82 -8.63 2.63 32.54
C GLY A 82 -7.97 1.28 32.80
N LYS A 83 -8.83 0.29 33.05
CA LYS A 83 -8.43 -1.08 33.34
C LYS A 83 -9.25 -2.04 32.47
N VAL A 84 -8.57 -2.90 31.71
CA VAL A 84 -9.18 -4.00 30.98
C VAL A 84 -9.23 -5.22 31.90
N PRO A 85 -10.38 -5.92 32.05
CA PRO A 85 -10.45 -7.12 32.87
C PRO A 85 -9.63 -8.27 32.28
N GLY A 86 -9.29 -9.26 33.11
CA GLY A 86 -8.71 -10.51 32.62
C GLY A 86 -9.69 -11.29 31.75
N GLY A 87 -9.17 -12.09 30.83
CA GLY A 87 -9.93 -12.79 29.80
C GLY A 87 -9.75 -12.15 28.43
N LYS A 88 -10.81 -12.17 27.63
CA LYS A 88 -10.85 -11.61 26.28
C LYS A 88 -11.81 -10.43 26.25
N THR A 89 -11.30 -9.26 25.91
CA THR A 89 -12.10 -8.04 25.69
C THR A 89 -12.05 -7.71 24.20
N GLU A 90 -13.21 -7.46 23.61
CA GLU A 90 -13.34 -7.01 22.21
C GLU A 90 -14.00 -5.63 22.20
N ILE A 91 -13.34 -4.67 21.55
CA ILE A 91 -13.84 -3.29 21.46
C ILE A 91 -14.10 -2.98 20.00
N PRO A 92 -15.36 -2.73 19.60
CA PRO A 92 -15.69 -2.42 18.21
C PRO A 92 -15.16 -1.04 17.81
N PHE A 93 -14.82 -0.89 16.53
CA PHE A 93 -14.44 0.38 15.94
C PHE A 93 -14.98 0.51 14.51
N GLU A 94 -15.11 1.76 14.06
CA GLU A 94 -15.46 2.12 12.69
C GLU A 94 -14.64 3.35 12.25
N PHE A 95 -14.11 3.29 11.04
CA PHE A 95 -13.42 4.40 10.37
C PHE A 95 -14.07 4.69 9.02
N PRO A 96 -14.45 5.94 8.72
CA PRO A 96 -14.81 6.31 7.37
C PRO A 96 -13.54 6.32 6.49
N LEU A 97 -13.51 5.49 5.44
CA LEU A 97 -12.46 5.50 4.42
C LEU A 97 -12.76 6.60 3.41
N HIS A 98 -12.65 7.84 3.88
CA HIS A 98 -12.93 9.02 3.09
C HIS A 98 -11.81 10.04 3.25
N THR A 99 -11.34 10.57 2.12
CA THR A 99 -10.33 11.62 2.10
C THR A 99 -10.94 12.95 2.55
N LYS A 100 -10.09 13.86 3.04
CA LYS A 100 -10.48 15.25 3.33
C LYS A 100 -9.82 16.16 2.31
N GLY A 101 -10.56 17.17 1.83
CA GLY A 101 -10.07 18.14 0.84
C GLY A 101 -9.88 17.53 -0.55
N ASN A 102 -8.84 17.96 -1.27
CA ASN A 102 -8.58 17.55 -2.66
C ASN A 102 -7.67 16.32 -2.79
N LYS A 103 -7.62 15.44 -1.78
CA LYS A 103 -6.83 14.20 -1.84
C LYS A 103 -7.66 13.08 -2.45
N VAL A 104 -7.00 12.13 -3.11
CA VAL A 104 -7.62 10.95 -3.72
C VAL A 104 -6.94 9.71 -3.14
N LEU A 105 -7.71 8.64 -2.92
CA LEU A 105 -7.15 7.34 -2.57
C LEU A 105 -6.73 6.60 -3.84
N TYR A 106 -5.49 6.11 -3.82
CA TYR A 106 -4.98 5.24 -4.88
C TYR A 106 -5.13 3.77 -4.50
N GLU A 107 -5.20 2.91 -5.50
CA GLU A 107 -5.16 1.47 -5.29
C GLU A 107 -3.88 1.04 -4.57
N THR A 108 -4.00 0.10 -3.65
CA THR A 108 -2.84 -0.48 -2.96
C THR A 108 -1.90 -1.10 -3.99
N TYR A 109 -0.63 -0.75 -3.90
CA TYR A 109 0.37 -1.16 -4.88
C TYR A 109 1.72 -1.37 -4.19
N HIS A 110 2.35 -2.51 -4.45
CA HIS A 110 3.66 -2.85 -3.89
C HIS A 110 4.67 -3.05 -5.03
N GLY A 111 5.15 -1.95 -5.59
CA GLY A 111 6.21 -1.95 -6.59
C GLY A 111 7.59 -1.67 -5.99
N VAL A 112 8.60 -1.74 -6.86
CA VAL A 112 10.00 -1.45 -6.50
C VAL A 112 10.22 0.05 -6.30
N PHE A 113 9.65 0.88 -7.16
CA PHE A 113 9.84 2.34 -7.14
C PHE A 113 8.69 3.12 -6.53
N VAL A 114 7.51 2.49 -6.41
CA VAL A 114 6.32 3.09 -5.83
C VAL A 114 5.66 2.04 -4.93
N ASN A 115 5.37 2.44 -3.69
CA ASN A 115 4.65 1.62 -2.74
C ASN A 115 3.51 2.46 -2.13
N ILE A 116 2.28 2.03 -2.35
CA ILE A 116 1.06 2.62 -1.80
C ILE A 116 0.52 1.63 -0.79
N GLN A 117 0.48 2.02 0.48
CA GLN A 117 0.13 1.14 1.59
C GLN A 117 -0.90 1.79 2.51
N TYR A 118 -1.87 0.99 2.97
CA TYR A 118 -2.89 1.40 3.93
C TYR A 118 -2.87 0.52 5.17
N THR A 119 -2.80 1.14 6.35
CA THR A 119 -2.68 0.41 7.61
C THR A 119 -3.62 0.95 8.69
N LEU A 120 -4.02 0.05 9.58
CA LEU A 120 -4.53 0.37 10.90
C LEU A 120 -3.46 0.01 11.92
N ARG A 121 -3.15 0.96 12.81
CA ARG A 121 -2.26 0.76 13.93
C ARG A 121 -3.02 1.00 15.23
N CYS A 122 -3.05 -0.01 16.09
CA CYS A 122 -3.59 0.08 17.43
C CYS A 122 -2.43 0.18 18.42
N ASP A 123 -2.42 1.22 19.24
CA ASP A 123 -1.46 1.41 20.32
C ASP A 123 -2.19 1.40 21.66
N MET A 124 -1.73 0.57 22.59
CA MET A 124 -2.19 0.51 23.97
C MET A 124 -1.04 0.92 24.88
N LYS A 125 -1.15 2.13 25.43
CA LYS A 125 -0.18 2.66 26.38
C LYS A 125 -0.39 2.02 27.74
N ARG A 126 0.61 1.32 28.28
CA ARG A 126 0.54 0.66 29.58
C ARG A 126 1.13 1.57 30.68
N SER A 127 1.10 1.11 31.92
CA SER A 127 1.73 1.81 33.04
C SER A 127 3.27 1.80 32.89
N LEU A 128 3.95 2.76 33.54
CA LEU A 128 5.37 3.11 33.33
C LEU A 128 6.38 1.94 33.38
N LEU A 129 6.06 0.84 34.04
CA LEU A 129 6.94 -0.33 34.16
C LEU A 129 6.68 -1.42 33.10
N ALA A 130 5.56 -1.34 32.38
CA ALA A 130 5.16 -2.32 31.37
C ALA A 130 5.37 -1.75 29.96
N LYS A 131 6.02 -2.50 29.08
CA LYS A 131 6.23 -2.14 27.67
C LYS A 131 4.90 -1.86 26.96
N ASP A 132 4.73 -0.80 26.19
CA ASP A 132 3.48 -0.61 25.43
C ASP A 132 3.19 -1.75 24.44
N LEU A 133 1.91 -1.95 24.13
CA LEU A 133 1.50 -2.91 23.09
C LEU A 133 1.14 -2.13 21.83
N SER A 134 1.60 -2.61 20.69
CA SER A 134 1.26 -2.05 19.39
C SER A 134 0.98 -3.17 18.41
N LYS A 135 -0.06 -3.00 17.60
CA LYS A 135 -0.42 -3.93 16.53
C LYS A 135 -0.73 -3.13 15.27
N THR A 136 -0.15 -3.55 14.16
CA THR A 136 -0.47 -3.01 12.83
C THR A 136 -1.14 -4.08 11.99
N CYS A 137 -2.18 -3.68 11.23
CA CYS A 137 -2.86 -4.49 10.24
C CYS A 137 -2.94 -3.71 8.94
N GLU A 138 -2.49 -4.30 7.84
CA GLU A 138 -2.69 -3.77 6.50
C GLU A 138 -4.10 -4.12 5.98
N PHE A 139 -4.65 -3.24 5.16
CA PHE A 139 -5.84 -3.49 4.35
C PHE A 139 -5.63 -2.95 2.93
N MET A 140 -6.40 -3.49 1.99
CA MET A 140 -6.27 -3.16 0.57
C MET A 140 -7.34 -2.16 0.17
N VAL A 141 -6.95 -1.14 -0.58
CA VAL A 141 -7.85 -0.22 -1.26
C VAL A 141 -7.82 -0.54 -2.73
N HIS A 142 -8.98 -0.79 -3.34
CA HIS A 142 -9.09 -0.94 -4.79
C HIS A 142 -9.72 0.32 -5.39
N CYS A 143 -9.34 0.64 -6.62
CA CYS A 143 -10.11 1.59 -7.41
C CYS A 143 -11.54 1.04 -7.60
N LEU A 144 -12.53 1.92 -7.56
CA LEU A 144 -13.83 1.56 -8.09
C LEU A 144 -13.64 1.13 -9.55
N PRO A 145 -14.31 0.06 -10.01
CA PRO A 145 -14.25 -0.33 -11.40
C PRO A 145 -14.57 0.90 -12.26
N GLN A 146 -13.63 1.28 -13.14
CA GLN A 146 -13.83 2.41 -14.03
C GLN A 146 -15.17 2.21 -14.74
N LYS A 147 -16.16 3.04 -14.40
CA LYS A 147 -17.41 3.14 -15.17
C LYS A 147 -17.17 3.75 -16.55
N ALA A 148 -15.94 4.16 -16.85
CA ALA A 148 -15.53 4.40 -18.21
C ALA A 148 -15.52 3.04 -18.92
N LYS A 149 -16.56 2.78 -19.71
CA LYS A 149 -16.37 2.00 -20.92
C LYS A 149 -15.19 2.66 -21.63
N LEU A 150 -14.00 2.09 -21.53
CA LEU A 150 -12.96 2.35 -22.50
C LEU A 150 -13.61 1.96 -23.81
N GLN A 151 -14.15 2.95 -24.54
CA GLN A 151 -14.54 2.73 -25.92
C GLN A 151 -13.23 2.29 -26.57
N PRO A 152 -13.07 1.03 -26.99
CA PRO A 152 -11.89 0.65 -27.71
C PRO A 152 -11.98 1.41 -29.02
N THR A 153 -11.37 2.60 -29.09
CA THR A 153 -11.19 3.29 -30.36
C THR A 153 -10.30 2.39 -31.17
N PRO A 154 -10.80 1.78 -32.26
CA PRO A 154 -9.97 1.00 -33.15
C PRO A 154 -8.81 1.91 -33.57
N VAL A 155 -7.58 1.45 -33.34
CA VAL A 155 -6.42 2.14 -33.87
C VAL A 155 -6.24 1.59 -35.28
N ASP A 156 -6.41 2.44 -36.27
CA ASP A 156 -6.04 2.09 -37.64
C ASP A 156 -4.52 1.97 -37.71
N PHE A 157 -4.04 0.75 -37.90
CA PHE A 157 -2.64 0.49 -38.18
C PHE A 157 -2.51 -0.17 -39.55
N THR A 158 -1.48 0.22 -40.29
CA THR A 158 -1.12 -0.45 -41.55
C THR A 158 0.20 -1.17 -41.31
N ILE A 159 0.19 -2.48 -41.47
CA ILE A 159 1.43 -3.27 -41.43
C ILE A 159 2.14 -3.06 -42.77
N THR A 160 3.25 -2.33 -42.75
CA THR A 160 4.18 -2.26 -43.88
C THR A 160 5.45 -3.05 -43.57
N PRO A 161 6.20 -3.52 -44.58
CA PRO A 161 7.47 -4.23 -44.37
C PRO A 161 8.45 -3.47 -43.45
N GLU A 162 8.44 -2.13 -43.50
CA GLU A 162 9.32 -1.26 -42.70
C GLU A 162 8.94 -1.21 -41.21
N THR A 163 7.68 -1.55 -40.89
CA THR A 163 7.12 -1.61 -39.53
C THR A 163 7.31 -2.97 -38.85
N LEU A 164 7.72 -4.01 -39.59
CA LEU A 164 7.97 -5.35 -39.07
C LEU A 164 9.42 -5.49 -38.61
N GLN A 165 9.63 -5.64 -37.29
CA GLN A 165 10.97 -5.82 -36.71
C GLN A 165 11.70 -7.05 -37.27
N ASN A 166 10.99 -8.16 -37.51
CA ASN A 166 11.56 -9.40 -38.05
C ASN A 166 12.10 -9.28 -39.48
N VAL A 167 11.69 -8.26 -40.26
CA VAL A 167 12.14 -8.07 -41.65
C VAL A 167 13.50 -7.36 -41.70
N ARG A 168 13.85 -6.58 -40.67
CA ARG A 168 15.13 -5.84 -40.63
C ARG A 168 16.33 -6.77 -40.45
N GLU A 169 16.20 -7.83 -39.67
CA GLU A 169 17.28 -8.82 -39.46
C GLU A 169 17.57 -9.64 -40.72
N VAL A 170 16.55 -9.99 -41.51
CA VAL A 170 16.72 -10.78 -42.74
C VAL A 170 17.36 -9.95 -43.85
N GLN A 171 17.05 -8.66 -43.96
CA GLN A 171 17.70 -7.82 -44.97
C GLN A 171 19.19 -7.61 -44.65
N GLN A 172 19.57 -7.29 -43.41
CA GLN A 172 20.99 -7.08 -43.07
C GLN A 172 21.85 -8.33 -43.31
N THR A 173 21.34 -9.52 -43.00
CA THR A 173 22.09 -10.78 -43.20
C THR A 173 22.25 -11.18 -44.67
N CYS A 174 21.28 -10.85 -45.53
CA CYS A 174 21.40 -11.12 -46.98
C CYS A 174 22.37 -10.16 -47.69
N TRP A 175 22.50 -8.90 -47.25
CA TRP A 175 23.46 -7.95 -47.85
C TRP A 175 24.91 -8.26 -47.48
N GLU A 176 25.16 -8.89 -46.33
CA GLU A 176 26.50 -9.20 -45.85
C GLU A 176 27.09 -10.46 -46.53
N TYR A 177 26.23 -11.35 -47.04
CA TYR A 177 26.65 -12.58 -47.74
C TYR A 177 27.10 -12.36 -49.20
N ASP A 178 26.69 -11.24 -49.81
CA ASP A 178 26.97 -10.93 -51.23
C ASP A 178 28.27 -10.13 -51.43
N GLN A 179 29.00 -9.82 -50.35
CA GLN A 179 30.24 -9.03 -50.39
C GLN A 179 31.53 -9.80 -50.09
N THR A 180 31.51 -11.13 -49.91
CA THR A 180 32.77 -11.90 -49.81
C THR A 180 33.32 -12.20 -51.21
N PRO A 181 34.46 -11.62 -51.63
CA PRO A 181 35.10 -12.01 -52.86
C PRO A 181 35.80 -13.35 -52.65
N THR A 182 35.36 -14.39 -53.36
CA THR A 182 36.17 -15.59 -53.60
C THR A 182 37.48 -15.18 -54.26
N LYS A 183 38.56 -15.17 -53.49
CA LYS A 183 39.93 -15.07 -54.02
C LYS A 183 40.29 -16.40 -54.68
N CYS A 184 40.47 -16.39 -56.00
CA CYS A 184 41.30 -17.36 -56.70
C CYS A 184 42.78 -17.05 -56.47
#